data_AF-A0A914Q7T5-F1
#
_entry.id   AF-A0A914Q7T5-F1
#
_cell.length_a   1.000
_cell.length_b   1.000
_cell.length_c   1.000
_cell.angle_alpha   90.00
_cell.angle_beta   90.00
_cell.angle_gamma   90.00
#
_symmetry.space_group_name_H-M   'P 1'
#
loop_
_entity.id
_entity.type
_entity.pdbx_description
1 polymer ?
#
loop_
_entity_poly.entity_id
_entity_poly.type
_entity_poly.pdbx_seq_one_letter_code
_entity_poly.pdbx_strand_id
1 'polypeptide(L)'
;MGNEQLSRWYFNQQSGNCQPFIYLGMKGNQNNFLSQQMCESACSINPCAEGNPFIGVDGRTQTCSASQSLNMCPSSYWCHIGADQTTTVCCPGASQNSCNLPMSTGEGNANLERYYFDSSSKTCRQFIYNGLKGNQNNFLTLRSCQLACQPLDNPCIGQPATTPSGQVLFCSATNKDTCPANTHCYIQ
;
A
#
# COMPACT_ATOMS: atom_id res chain seq x y z
N MET A 1 -36.41 20.78 24.20
CA MET A 1 -35.71 20.76 22.89
C MET A 1 -34.48 21.62 23.05
N GLY A 2 -33.30 21.14 22.66
CA GLY A 2 -32.11 21.99 22.69
C GLY A 2 -32.15 22.93 21.47
N ASN A 3 -31.81 24.20 21.68
CA ASN A 3 -31.78 25.25 20.65
C ASN A 3 -30.38 25.44 20.05
N GLU A 4 -29.42 24.61 20.41
CA GLU A 4 -28.02 24.70 19.98
C GLU A 4 -27.83 23.93 18.67
N GLN A 5 -27.20 24.51 17.66
CA GLN A 5 -26.82 23.81 16.42
C GLN A 5 -25.31 23.57 16.43
N LEU A 6 -24.90 22.40 16.90
CA LEU A 6 -23.48 22.05 16.99
C LEU A 6 -23.10 21.15 15.82
N SER A 7 -22.08 21.56 15.05
CA SER A 7 -21.45 20.68 14.06
C SER A 7 -20.70 19.57 14.79
N ARG A 8 -21.07 18.32 14.51
CA ARG A 8 -20.51 17.10 15.12
C ARG A 8 -20.21 16.09 14.04
N TRP A 9 -19.48 15.04 14.40
CA TRP A 9 -19.12 13.94 13.51
C TRP A 9 -19.74 12.64 14.01
N TYR A 10 -20.19 11.77 13.12
CA TYR A 10 -20.63 10.43 13.45
C TYR A 10 -20.03 9.45 12.43
N PHE A 11 -19.79 8.23 12.86
CA PHE A 11 -19.35 7.14 12.00
C PHE A 11 -20.56 6.56 11.27
N ASN A 12 -20.56 6.68 9.94
CA ASN A 12 -21.55 6.06 9.10
C ASN A 12 -21.10 4.65 8.71
N GLN A 13 -21.78 3.62 9.23
CA GLN A 13 -21.44 2.23 8.97
C GLN A 13 -21.66 1.81 7.50
N GLN A 14 -22.55 2.48 6.77
CA GLN A 14 -22.84 2.15 5.37
C GLN A 14 -21.72 2.62 4.44
N SER A 15 -21.18 3.81 4.68
CA SER A 15 -20.06 4.36 3.91
C SER A 15 -18.69 4.07 4.52
N GLY A 16 -18.64 3.57 5.75
CA GLY A 16 -17.41 3.18 6.45
C GLY A 16 -16.53 4.37 6.86
N ASN A 17 -17.09 5.57 6.92
CA ASN A 17 -16.34 6.79 7.22
C ASN A 17 -17.10 7.74 8.16
N CYS A 18 -16.34 8.63 8.78
CA CYS A 18 -16.88 9.69 9.62
C CYS A 18 -17.46 10.82 8.77
N GLN A 19 -18.71 11.19 9.05
CA GLN A 19 -19.44 12.23 8.34
C GLN A 19 -19.94 13.31 9.31
N PRO A 20 -20.02 14.58 8.89
CA PRO A 20 -20.54 15.65 9.73
C PRO A 20 -22.07 15.56 9.85
N PHE A 21 -22.62 15.95 10.99
CA PHE A 21 -24.05 16.10 11.24
C PHE A 21 -24.32 17.25 12.24
N ILE A 22 -25.57 17.75 12.26
CA ILE A 22 -25.99 18.79 13.22
C ILE A 22 -26.57 18.11 14.46
N TYR A 23 -25.97 18.38 15.62
CA TYR A 23 -26.44 17.94 16.91
C TYR A 23 -27.13 19.08 17.66
N LEU A 24 -28.35 18.83 18.13
CA LEU A 24 -29.21 19.83 18.77
C LEU A 24 -28.87 20.13 20.25
N GLY A 25 -27.68 19.74 20.72
CA GLY A 25 -27.17 20.06 22.06
C GLY A 25 -27.74 19.26 23.23
N MET A 26 -28.71 18.37 23.02
CA MET A 26 -29.28 17.52 24.07
C MET A 26 -29.58 16.10 23.57
N LYS A 27 -29.53 15.11 24.48
CA LYS A 27 -29.73 13.67 24.19
C LYS A 27 -28.64 13.12 23.24
N GLY A 28 -28.88 12.01 22.55
CA GLY A 28 -27.91 11.42 21.61
C GLY A 28 -27.32 10.10 22.10
N ASN A 29 -26.29 9.62 21.40
CA ASN A 29 -25.60 8.36 21.67
C ASN A 29 -24.08 8.54 21.53
N GLN A 30 -23.32 7.45 21.71
CA GLN A 30 -21.85 7.46 21.65
C GLN A 30 -21.28 7.73 20.25
N ASN A 31 -22.09 7.59 19.19
CA ASN A 31 -21.69 7.90 17.83
C ASN A 31 -21.85 9.41 17.53
N ASN A 32 -21.21 10.24 18.36
CA ASN A 32 -21.25 11.69 18.30
C ASN A 32 -19.92 12.25 18.81
N PHE A 33 -19.11 12.74 17.88
CA PHE A 33 -17.75 13.18 18.11
C PHE A 33 -17.61 14.67 17.81
N LEU A 34 -16.74 15.35 18.55
CA LEU A 34 -16.51 16.79 18.37
C LEU A 34 -15.69 17.09 17.11
N SER A 35 -14.87 16.13 16.64
CA SER A 35 -14.03 16.29 15.45
C SER A 35 -14.01 15.02 14.61
N GLN A 36 -13.70 15.18 13.32
CA GLN A 36 -13.48 14.08 12.39
C GLN A 36 -12.45 13.09 12.95
N GLN A 37 -11.31 13.60 13.41
CA GLN A 37 -10.22 12.78 13.94
C GLN A 37 -10.64 11.93 15.16
N MET A 38 -11.47 12.48 16.07
CA MET A 38 -11.99 11.71 17.20
C MET A 38 -12.90 10.57 16.74
N CYS A 39 -13.80 10.85 15.79
CA CYS A 39 -14.65 9.83 15.19
C CYS A 39 -13.82 8.74 14.49
N GLU A 40 -12.85 9.15 13.66
CA GLU A 40 -11.99 8.23 12.93
C GLU A 40 -11.19 7.38 13.90
N SER A 41 -10.58 7.95 14.94
CA SER A 41 -9.85 7.17 15.95
C SER A 41 -10.72 6.18 16.71
N ALA A 42 -12.00 6.51 16.92
CA ALA A 42 -12.93 5.68 17.67
C ALA A 42 -13.57 4.58 16.81
N CYS A 43 -13.67 4.77 15.49
CA CYS A 43 -14.52 3.93 14.64
C CYS A 43 -13.88 3.49 13.31
N SER A 44 -12.80 4.13 12.86
CA SER A 44 -12.08 3.83 11.62
C SER A 44 -10.62 3.45 11.90
N ILE A 45 -10.19 2.29 11.39
CA ILE A 45 -8.77 1.95 11.43
C ILE A 45 -8.06 2.82 10.39
N ASN A 46 -7.09 3.65 10.82
CA ASN A 46 -6.22 4.38 9.90
C ASN A 46 -5.01 3.51 9.53
N PRO A 47 -4.89 2.99 8.29
CA PRO A 47 -3.77 2.14 7.90
C PRO A 47 -2.47 2.91 7.65
N CYS A 48 -2.50 4.24 7.51
CA CYS A 48 -1.34 5.05 7.15
C CYS A 48 -0.44 5.34 8.36
N ALA A 49 0.87 5.21 8.17
CA ALA A 49 1.89 5.59 9.15
C ALA A 49 1.92 7.10 9.40
N GLU A 50 1.70 7.88 8.34
CA GLU A 50 1.65 9.33 8.37
C GLU A 50 0.31 9.80 7.80
N GLY A 51 -0.25 10.85 8.41
CA GLY A 51 -1.50 11.46 7.94
C GLY A 51 -2.69 10.51 7.87
N ASN A 52 -3.65 10.88 7.03
CA ASN A 52 -4.88 10.12 6.80
C ASN A 52 -4.91 9.59 5.36
N PRO A 53 -5.65 8.50 5.09
CA PRO A 53 -5.86 7.99 3.74
C PRO A 53 -6.45 9.05 2.81
N PHE A 54 -6.12 8.96 1.52
CA PHE A 54 -6.69 9.84 0.51
C PHE A 54 -8.21 9.67 0.44
N ILE A 55 -8.94 10.79 0.39
CA ILE A 55 -10.38 10.82 0.19
C ILE A 55 -10.66 11.21 -1.27
N GLY A 56 -11.37 10.34 -1.98
CA GLY A 56 -11.79 10.54 -3.36
C GLY A 56 -12.84 11.65 -3.49
N VAL A 57 -13.16 11.98 -4.75
CA VAL A 57 -14.17 13.01 -5.08
C VAL A 57 -15.58 12.66 -4.59
N ASP A 58 -15.85 11.38 -4.34
CA ASP A 58 -17.09 10.84 -3.79
C ASP A 58 -17.16 10.93 -2.25
N GLY A 59 -16.13 11.49 -1.61
CA GLY A 59 -16.03 11.60 -0.16
C GLY A 59 -15.72 10.29 0.54
N ARG A 60 -15.30 9.24 -0.19
CA ARG A 60 -14.91 7.94 0.37
C ARG A 60 -13.40 7.77 0.34
N THR A 61 -12.89 6.93 1.24
CA THR A 61 -11.48 6.54 1.22
C THR A 61 -11.15 5.80 -0.08
N GLN A 62 -10.14 6.30 -0.80
CA GLN A 62 -9.69 5.68 -2.03
C GLN A 62 -8.93 4.39 -1.72
N THR A 63 -9.49 3.27 -2.16
CA THR A 63 -8.80 1.98 -2.17
C THR A 63 -7.88 1.87 -3.37
N CYS A 64 -6.87 1.01 -3.25
CA CYS A 64 -5.90 0.76 -4.30
C CYS A 64 -5.61 -0.74 -4.40
N SER A 65 -4.76 -1.15 -5.33
CA SER A 65 -4.36 -2.55 -5.48
C SER A 65 -2.86 -2.66 -5.74
N ALA A 66 -2.30 -3.84 -5.48
CA ALA A 66 -0.90 -4.15 -5.78
C ALA A 66 -0.62 -4.36 -7.29
N SER A 67 -1.62 -4.15 -8.17
CA SER A 67 -1.44 -4.34 -9.61
C SER A 67 -0.52 -3.26 -10.19
N GLN A 68 0.65 -3.67 -10.65
CA GLN A 68 1.70 -2.80 -11.22
C GLN A 68 1.30 -2.08 -12.52
N SER A 69 0.11 -2.32 -13.06
CA SER A 69 -0.32 -1.82 -14.36
C SER A 69 -0.85 -0.39 -14.35
N LEU A 70 -1.29 0.15 -13.20
CA LEU A 70 -1.80 1.51 -13.09
C LEU A 70 -1.45 2.11 -11.72
N ASN A 71 -0.86 3.32 -11.71
CA ASN A 71 -0.71 4.08 -10.47
C ASN A 71 -2.10 4.60 -10.06
N MET A 72 -2.76 3.86 -9.17
CA MET A 72 -4.12 4.12 -8.70
C MET A 72 -4.19 5.22 -7.64
N CYS A 73 -3.04 5.63 -7.09
CA CYS A 73 -2.95 6.66 -6.08
C CYS A 73 -2.50 8.00 -6.68
N PRO A 74 -3.03 9.14 -6.19
CA PRO A 74 -2.59 10.46 -6.62
C PRO A 74 -1.10 10.70 -6.38
N SER A 75 -0.53 11.70 -7.06
CA SER A 75 0.84 12.17 -6.79
C SER A 75 1.01 12.48 -5.29
N SER A 76 2.17 12.12 -4.72
CA SER A 76 2.51 12.14 -3.28
C SER A 76 1.85 11.07 -2.40
N TYR A 77 0.95 10.25 -2.96
CA TYR A 77 0.38 9.09 -2.29
C TYR A 77 0.95 7.79 -2.87
N TRP A 78 1.00 6.77 -2.02
CA TRP A 78 1.41 5.42 -2.38
C TRP A 78 0.35 4.43 -1.93
N CYS A 79 0.31 3.27 -2.59
CA CYS A 79 -0.66 2.25 -2.24
C CYS A 79 -0.18 1.42 -1.04
N HIS A 80 -0.78 1.66 0.13
CA HIS A 80 -0.57 0.84 1.31
C HIS A 80 -1.35 -0.47 1.14
N ILE A 81 -0.67 -1.62 1.28
CA ILE A 81 -1.28 -2.95 1.16
C ILE A 81 -1.43 -3.59 2.54
N GLY A 82 -2.65 -3.53 3.08
CA GLY A 82 -2.99 -4.05 4.40
C GLY A 82 -3.28 -5.55 4.43
N ALA A 83 -4.04 -5.98 5.44
CA ALA A 83 -4.49 -7.37 5.59
C ALA A 83 -5.66 -7.72 4.66
N ASP A 84 -6.47 -6.74 4.32
CA ASP A 84 -7.68 -6.87 3.49
C ASP A 84 -7.94 -5.60 2.68
N GLN A 85 -9.05 -5.55 1.94
CA GLN A 85 -9.43 -4.40 1.13
C GLN A 85 -9.74 -3.14 1.96
N THR A 86 -10.20 -3.28 3.21
CA THR A 86 -10.53 -2.14 4.08
C THR A 86 -9.27 -1.42 4.57
N THR A 87 -8.17 -2.14 4.65
CA THR A 87 -6.85 -1.64 5.05
C THR A 87 -5.91 -1.40 3.86
N THR A 88 -6.40 -1.58 2.63
CA THR A 88 -5.63 -1.36 1.39
C THR A 88 -6.05 -0.06 0.71
N VAL A 89 -5.31 1.02 0.99
CA VAL A 89 -5.71 2.41 0.69
C VAL A 89 -4.53 3.26 0.23
N CYS A 90 -4.82 4.41 -0.38
CA CYS A 90 -3.78 5.37 -0.73
C CYS A 90 -3.34 6.17 0.50
N CYS A 91 -2.08 5.99 0.93
CA CYS A 91 -1.47 6.70 2.05
C CYS A 91 -0.52 7.80 1.57
N PRO A 92 -0.41 8.93 2.31
CA PRO A 92 0.49 10.00 1.94
C PRO A 92 1.95 9.59 2.20
N GLY A 93 2.88 10.43 1.74
CA GLY A 93 4.32 10.24 1.97
C GLY A 93 4.95 9.31 0.94
N ALA A 94 4.53 9.38 -0.32
CA ALA A 94 5.16 8.62 -1.41
C ALA A 94 6.68 8.90 -1.48
N SER A 95 7.48 7.86 -1.23
CA SER A 95 8.93 7.92 -1.39
C SER A 95 9.30 7.86 -2.87
N GLN A 96 10.35 8.60 -3.25
CA GLN A 96 10.97 8.49 -4.58
C GLN A 96 11.62 7.13 -4.82
N ASN A 97 12.08 6.47 -3.75
CA ASN A 97 12.66 5.13 -3.82
C ASN A 97 12.29 4.35 -2.55
N SER A 98 11.38 3.39 -2.71
CA SER A 98 10.94 2.52 -1.62
C SER A 98 12.07 1.69 -1.03
N CYS A 99 13.05 1.31 -1.84
CA CYS A 99 14.16 0.43 -1.47
C CYS A 99 15.15 1.09 -0.50
N ASN A 100 15.10 2.41 -0.34
CA ASN A 100 15.93 3.14 0.62
C ASN A 100 15.28 3.25 2.00
N LEU A 101 14.03 2.83 2.16
CA LEU A 101 13.32 2.92 3.43
C LEU A 101 13.70 1.74 4.34
N PRO A 102 13.64 1.90 5.66
CA PRO A 102 13.92 0.81 6.58
C PRO A 102 12.83 -0.27 6.49
N MET A 103 13.17 -1.50 6.88
CA MET A 103 12.18 -2.53 7.17
C MET A 103 11.25 -2.03 8.29
N SER A 104 9.94 -2.18 8.11
CA SER A 104 8.96 -1.80 9.13
C SER A 104 7.91 -2.89 9.28
N THR A 105 7.89 -3.53 10.45
CA THR A 105 6.89 -4.53 10.84
C THR A 105 5.49 -3.96 10.94
N GLY A 106 5.36 -2.63 11.07
CA GLY A 106 4.08 -1.96 11.26
C GLY A 106 3.39 -2.32 12.57
N GLU A 107 2.11 -2.01 12.64
CA GLU A 107 1.23 -2.24 13.77
C GLU A 107 0.04 -3.14 13.39
N GLY A 108 -0.72 -3.55 14.40
CA GLY A 108 -1.85 -4.44 14.25
C GLY A 108 -1.56 -5.85 14.75
N ASN A 109 -2.49 -6.77 14.46
CA ASN A 109 -2.45 -8.16 14.92
C ASN A 109 -2.43 -9.16 13.76
N ALA A 110 -2.23 -8.68 12.52
CA ALA A 110 -2.11 -9.58 11.38
C ALA A 110 -0.74 -10.27 11.40
N ASN A 111 -0.64 -11.41 10.71
CA ASN A 111 0.61 -12.15 10.54
C ASN A 111 0.82 -12.36 9.03
N LEU A 112 1.25 -11.31 8.34
CA LEU A 112 1.34 -11.27 6.88
C LEU A 112 2.79 -11.47 6.45
N GLU A 113 3.06 -12.53 5.70
CA GLU A 113 4.35 -12.73 5.06
C GLU A 113 4.56 -11.68 3.96
N ARG A 114 5.67 -10.93 4.06
CA ARG A 114 6.04 -9.87 3.13
C ARG A 114 7.54 -9.90 2.86
N TYR A 115 7.96 -9.14 1.85
CA TYR A 115 9.37 -8.98 1.48
C TYR A 115 9.76 -7.52 1.58
N TYR A 116 10.97 -7.25 2.06
CA TYR A 116 11.57 -5.91 2.06
C TYR A 116 12.98 -6.01 1.47
N PHE A 117 13.49 -4.90 0.97
CA PHE A 117 14.88 -4.79 0.54
C PHE A 117 15.76 -4.39 1.72
N ASP A 118 16.68 -5.26 2.09
CA ASP A 118 17.73 -4.98 3.06
C ASP A 118 18.91 -4.29 2.34
N SER A 119 19.06 -2.99 2.59
CA SER A 119 20.10 -2.16 1.99
C SER A 119 21.52 -2.50 2.44
N SER A 120 21.68 -3.21 3.56
CA SER A 120 22.99 -3.62 4.10
C SER A 120 23.53 -4.83 3.34
N SER A 121 22.67 -5.85 3.17
CA SER A 121 23.03 -7.04 2.39
C SER A 121 22.74 -6.93 0.90
N LYS A 122 22.07 -5.85 0.47
CA LYS A 122 21.59 -5.64 -0.90
C LYS A 122 20.72 -6.78 -1.41
N THR A 123 19.90 -7.37 -0.53
CA THR A 123 19.02 -8.50 -0.86
C THR A 123 17.58 -8.27 -0.41
N CYS A 124 16.63 -8.84 -1.15
CA CYS A 124 15.25 -8.92 -0.71
C CYS A 124 15.08 -10.05 0.32
N ARG A 125 14.54 -9.74 1.49
CA ARG A 125 14.37 -10.67 2.61
C ARG A 125 12.91 -10.71 3.05
N GLN A 126 12.50 -11.88 3.50
CA GLN A 126 11.17 -12.08 4.08
C GLN A 126 11.10 -11.45 5.48
N PHE A 127 9.94 -10.93 5.83
CA PHE A 127 9.60 -10.48 7.19
C PHE A 127 8.09 -10.65 7.44
N ILE A 128 7.69 -10.51 8.70
CA ILE A 128 6.27 -10.49 9.10
C ILE A 128 5.81 -9.05 9.25
N TYR A 129 4.72 -8.72 8.55
CA TYR A 129 4.04 -7.44 8.60
C TYR A 129 2.71 -7.55 9.35
N ASN A 130 2.45 -6.59 10.24
CA ASN A 130 1.31 -6.60 11.16
C ASN A 130 0.01 -6.05 10.56
N GLY A 131 0.06 -5.57 9.31
CA GLY A 131 -1.11 -5.23 8.50
C GLY A 131 -1.47 -3.74 8.45
N LEU A 132 -0.95 -2.93 9.36
CA LEU A 132 -1.16 -1.47 9.39
C LEU A 132 0.18 -0.73 9.49
N LYS A 133 0.16 0.53 9.05
CA LYS A 133 1.28 1.47 9.11
C LYS A 133 2.40 1.06 8.15
N GLY A 134 3.64 1.00 8.64
CA GLY A 134 4.79 0.65 7.81
C GLY A 134 5.11 1.69 6.74
N ASN A 135 5.78 1.25 5.68
CA ASN A 135 6.26 2.10 4.60
C ASN A 135 6.30 1.32 3.26
N GLN A 136 6.76 1.97 2.18
CA GLN A 136 6.77 1.38 0.84
C GLN A 136 7.77 0.22 0.65
N ASN A 137 8.71 -0.01 1.58
CA ASN A 137 9.63 -1.15 1.53
C ASN A 137 8.93 -2.41 2.05
N ASN A 138 7.80 -2.75 1.44
CA ASN A 138 6.92 -3.83 1.81
C ASN A 138 6.26 -4.37 0.55
N PHE A 139 6.74 -5.51 0.09
CA PHE A 139 6.37 -6.14 -1.16
C PHE A 139 5.63 -7.45 -0.88
N LEU A 140 4.60 -7.74 -1.67
CA LEU A 140 3.81 -8.97 -1.53
C LEU A 140 4.59 -10.23 -1.91
N THR A 141 5.55 -10.11 -2.83
CA THR A 141 6.33 -11.26 -3.32
C THR A 141 7.80 -10.91 -3.40
N LEU A 142 8.66 -11.93 -3.26
CA LEU A 142 10.10 -11.80 -3.48
C LEU A 142 10.38 -11.16 -4.84
N ARG A 143 9.71 -11.64 -5.90
CA ARG A 143 9.85 -11.13 -7.27
C ARG A 143 9.52 -9.63 -7.36
N SER A 144 8.43 -9.17 -6.74
CA SER A 144 8.09 -7.73 -6.75
C SER A 144 9.12 -6.87 -6.03
N CYS A 145 9.73 -7.38 -4.95
CA CYS A 145 10.84 -6.69 -4.29
C CYS A 145 12.08 -6.62 -5.19
N GLN A 146 12.47 -7.75 -5.79
CA GLN A 146 13.66 -7.82 -6.64
C GLN A 146 13.53 -6.91 -7.86
N LEU A 147 12.39 -6.94 -8.56
CA LEU A 147 12.13 -6.05 -9.69
C LEU A 147 12.18 -4.56 -9.31
N ALA A 148 11.72 -4.21 -8.10
CA ALA A 148 11.73 -2.83 -7.63
C ALA A 148 13.12 -2.36 -7.17
N CYS A 149 13.89 -3.23 -6.51
CA CYS A 149 15.05 -2.82 -5.70
C CYS A 149 16.39 -3.42 -6.11
N GLN A 150 16.36 -4.50 -6.88
CA GLN A 150 17.52 -5.12 -7.49
C GLN A 150 17.31 -5.04 -9.00
N PRO A 151 17.48 -3.85 -9.62
CA PRO A 151 17.45 -3.78 -11.07
C PRO A 151 18.41 -4.85 -11.58
N LEU A 152 17.87 -5.80 -12.33
CA LEU A 152 18.69 -6.82 -12.95
C LEU A 152 19.60 -6.04 -13.89
N ASP A 153 20.88 -5.95 -13.56
CA ASP A 153 21.87 -5.48 -14.51
C ASP A 153 21.69 -6.35 -15.73
N ASN A 154 21.18 -5.73 -16.79
CA ASN A 154 20.79 -6.43 -17.98
C ASN A 154 22.05 -7.08 -18.54
N PRO A 155 22.20 -8.40 -18.42
CA PRO A 155 23.45 -9.03 -18.76
C PRO A 155 23.52 -9.24 -20.29
N CYS A 156 22.45 -8.91 -21.01
CA CYS A 156 22.35 -9.00 -22.45
C CYS A 156 22.98 -7.77 -23.14
N ILE A 157 23.67 -8.02 -24.25
CA ILE A 157 24.02 -6.99 -25.24
C ILE A 157 22.75 -6.66 -26.04
N GLY A 158 21.81 -5.91 -25.46
CA GLY A 158 20.49 -5.60 -26.04
C GLY A 158 19.35 -5.57 -25.01
N GLN A 159 18.11 -5.28 -25.39
CA GLN A 159 16.97 -5.31 -24.44
C GLN A 159 16.62 -6.75 -24.01
N PRO A 160 16.18 -6.98 -22.75
CA PRO A 160 15.77 -8.30 -22.29
C PRO A 160 14.59 -8.85 -23.11
N ALA A 161 14.57 -10.16 -23.33
CA ALA A 161 13.42 -10.81 -23.97
C ALA A 161 12.15 -10.60 -23.12
N THR A 162 11.02 -10.28 -23.74
CA THR A 162 9.73 -10.14 -23.05
C THR A 162 8.67 -11.08 -23.61
N THR A 163 7.72 -11.52 -22.78
CA THR A 163 6.50 -12.19 -23.22
C THR A 163 5.64 -11.27 -24.10
N PRO A 164 4.63 -11.78 -24.82
CA PRO A 164 3.64 -10.93 -25.51
C PRO A 164 2.92 -9.95 -24.58
N SER A 165 2.91 -10.21 -23.27
CA SER A 165 2.36 -9.33 -22.23
C SER A 165 3.36 -8.32 -21.66
N GLY A 166 4.57 -8.22 -22.23
CA GLY A 166 5.59 -7.25 -21.80
C GLY A 166 6.36 -7.64 -20.53
N GLN A 167 6.23 -8.89 -20.06
CA GLN A 167 6.98 -9.36 -18.89
C GLN A 167 8.36 -9.86 -19.31
N VAL A 168 9.41 -9.43 -18.63
CA VAL A 168 10.79 -9.91 -18.87
C VAL A 168 10.86 -11.43 -18.63
N LEU A 169 11.41 -12.15 -19.61
CA LEU A 169 11.72 -13.57 -19.53
C LEU A 169 13.02 -13.79 -18.77
N PHE A 170 12.96 -14.69 -17.80
CA PHE A 170 14.10 -15.12 -17.02
C PHE A 170 14.46 -16.52 -17.50
N CYS A 171 15.65 -16.67 -18.07
CA CYS A 171 16.19 -17.96 -18.41
C CYS A 171 17.54 -18.20 -17.72
N SER A 172 17.85 -19.47 -17.47
CA SER A 172 19.04 -19.91 -16.73
C SER A 172 19.79 -20.99 -17.51
N ALA A 173 21.01 -21.34 -17.07
CA ALA A 173 21.78 -22.46 -17.62
C ALA A 173 20.99 -23.78 -17.68
N THR A 174 20.11 -23.99 -16.70
CA THR A 174 19.33 -25.22 -16.53
C THR A 174 18.00 -25.18 -17.27
N ASN A 175 17.50 -23.98 -17.61
CA ASN A 175 16.19 -23.76 -18.22
C ASN A 175 16.33 -22.97 -19.53
N LYS A 176 17.13 -23.49 -20.47
CA LYS A 176 17.41 -22.85 -21.77
C LYS A 176 16.17 -22.76 -22.67
N ASP A 177 15.24 -23.69 -22.53
CA ASP A 177 14.02 -23.78 -23.35
C ASP A 177 13.04 -22.62 -23.11
N THR A 178 13.28 -21.84 -22.06
CA THR A 178 12.47 -20.66 -21.73
C THR A 178 12.90 -19.43 -22.52
N CYS A 179 14.12 -19.37 -23.07
CA CYS A 179 14.53 -18.23 -23.89
C CYS A 179 13.99 -18.38 -25.33
N PRO A 180 13.47 -17.31 -25.97
CA PRO A 180 13.17 -17.31 -27.40
C PRO A 180 14.41 -17.65 -28.25
N ALA A 181 14.19 -18.24 -29.43
CA ALA A 181 15.26 -18.51 -30.38
C ALA A 181 16.12 -17.25 -30.63
N ASN A 182 17.45 -17.38 -30.57
CA ASN A 182 18.45 -16.32 -30.69
C ASN A 182 18.65 -15.40 -29.46
N THR A 183 18.19 -15.79 -28.27
CA THR A 183 18.54 -15.09 -27.02
C THR A 183 19.43 -15.97 -26.14
N HIS A 184 20.43 -15.35 -25.49
CA HIS A 184 21.43 -16.06 -24.68
C HIS A 184 21.24 -15.75 -23.20
N CYS A 185 21.24 -16.79 -22.35
CA CYS A 185 21.45 -16.62 -20.91
C CYS A 185 22.89 -16.14 -20.69
N TYR A 186 23.07 -14.88 -20.28
CA TYR A 186 24.34 -14.48 -19.67
C TYR A 186 24.30 -14.86 -18.20
N ILE A 187 25.21 -15.75 -17.81
CA ILE A 187 25.43 -16.17 -16.44
C ILE A 187 26.74 -15.51 -16.05
N GLN A 188 26.71 -14.61 -15.07
CA GLN A 188 27.91 -14.30 -14.29
C GLN A 188 28.02 -15.29 -13.14
#